data_AF-A0A6J3BY31-F1
#
_entry.id   AF-A0A6J3BY31-F1
#
_cell.length_a   1.000
_cell.length_b   1.000
_cell.length_c   1.000
_cell.angle_alpha   90.00
_cell.angle_beta   90.00
_cell.angle_gamma   90.00
#
_symmetry.space_group_name_H-M   'P 1'
#
loop_
_entity.id
_entity.type
_entity.pdbx_description
1 polymer ?
#
loop_
_entity_poly.entity_id
_entity_poly.type
_entity_poly.pdbx_seq_one_letter_code
_entity_poly.pdbx_strand_id
1 'polypeptide(L)'
;MTFITSQTSTIEIRQYTTLLEENEGEKKGRKRKRKEESWKQNKAKSLRNAGKSYINMKNKTINPRSVQLPCGIQCRLKCCKKITADQRQTIFDMYWNLGQVDAQRSFIMSCMTNINPKYKYTNASNPRNCNKAFHFVVEGQSVRVCKTFFIKTLDISDRVIRTVRSKIDEHGILAQDLRGQHNNHARVDKQLLND
;
A
#
# COMPACT_ATOMS: atom_id res chain seq x y z
N MET A 1 -9.26 40.26 -51.12
CA MET A 1 -9.10 38.80 -51.06
C MET A 1 -9.14 38.40 -49.60
N THR A 2 -10.28 37.92 -49.14
CA THR A 2 -10.55 37.59 -47.73
C THR A 2 -11.19 36.20 -47.68
N PHE A 3 -10.55 35.26 -47.01
CA PHE A 3 -11.19 34.05 -46.49
C PHE A 3 -10.52 33.71 -45.15
N ILE A 4 -11.21 34.01 -44.06
CA ILE A 4 -10.87 33.53 -42.71
C ILE A 4 -11.78 32.33 -42.44
N THR A 5 -11.17 31.17 -42.24
CA THR A 5 -11.84 29.88 -42.04
C THR A 5 -12.42 29.75 -40.63
N SER A 6 -13.72 29.53 -40.54
CA SER A 6 -14.45 29.15 -39.33
C SER A 6 -14.32 27.64 -39.06
N GLN A 7 -13.42 27.23 -38.17
CA GLN A 7 -13.34 25.85 -37.67
C GLN A 7 -13.30 25.75 -36.13
N THR A 8 -13.69 26.80 -35.43
CA THR A 8 -13.83 26.82 -33.97
C THR A 8 -15.31 26.80 -33.59
N SER A 9 -15.97 25.64 -33.67
CA SER A 9 -17.31 25.48 -33.09
C SER A 9 -17.63 24.05 -32.68
N THR A 10 -17.05 23.03 -33.31
CA THR A 10 -17.44 21.63 -33.05
C THR A 10 -16.78 21.01 -31.81
N ILE A 11 -15.58 21.46 -31.43
CA ILE A 11 -14.82 20.91 -30.29
C ILE A 11 -15.34 21.43 -28.95
N GLU A 12 -15.71 22.72 -28.89
CA GLU A 12 -16.27 23.34 -27.68
C GLU A 12 -17.69 22.85 -27.38
N ILE A 13 -18.51 22.61 -28.41
CA ILE A 13 -19.86 22.04 -28.24
C ILE A 13 -19.78 20.63 -27.65
N ARG A 14 -18.80 19.81 -28.06
CA ARG A 14 -18.59 18.46 -27.51
C ARG A 14 -18.21 18.46 -26.03
N GLN A 15 -17.33 19.39 -25.63
CA GLN A 15 -16.95 19.57 -24.23
C GLN A 15 -18.12 20.07 -23.37
N TYR A 16 -18.98 20.93 -23.92
CA TYR A 16 -20.16 21.44 -23.24
C TYR A 16 -21.25 20.37 -23.08
N THR A 17 -21.46 19.50 -24.08
CA THR A 17 -22.41 18.37 -23.96
C THR A 17 -22.00 17.36 -22.90
N THR A 18 -20.69 17.10 -22.71
CA THR A 18 -20.22 16.21 -21.63
C THR A 18 -20.39 16.79 -20.22
N LEU A 19 -20.56 18.10 -20.08
CA LEU A 19 -20.74 18.76 -18.78
C LEU A 19 -22.20 18.83 -18.32
N LEU A 20 -23.17 18.53 -19.21
CA LEU A 20 -24.61 18.62 -18.90
C LEU A 20 -25.28 17.27 -18.59
N GLU A 21 -24.56 16.15 -18.63
CA GLU A 21 -25.14 14.81 -18.42
C GLU A 21 -24.98 14.23 -16.99
N GLU A 22 -24.42 14.95 -16.03
CA GLU A 22 -24.26 14.44 -14.66
C GLU A 22 -25.14 15.18 -13.66
N ASN A 23 -26.47 15.04 -13.72
CA ASN A 23 -27.35 15.25 -12.56
C ASN A 23 -28.78 14.70 -12.75
N GLU A 24 -28.95 13.56 -13.40
CA GLU A 24 -30.17 12.78 -13.19
C GLU A 24 -30.11 12.11 -11.80
N GLY A 25 -30.73 12.76 -10.82
CA GLY A 25 -30.85 12.21 -9.47
C GLY A 25 -31.52 10.85 -9.51
N GLU A 26 -30.75 9.78 -9.23
CA GLU A 26 -31.26 8.40 -9.18
C GLU A 26 -32.60 8.34 -8.43
N LYS A 27 -33.65 7.86 -9.11
CA LYS A 27 -34.98 7.66 -8.49
C LYS A 27 -34.82 6.84 -7.21
N LYS A 28 -35.10 7.45 -6.06
CA LYS A 28 -34.94 6.81 -4.74
C LYS A 28 -36.05 5.78 -4.54
N GLY A 29 -35.72 4.50 -4.70
CA GLY A 29 -36.62 3.41 -4.29
C GLY A 29 -36.83 3.37 -2.77
N ARG A 30 -37.87 2.65 -2.31
CA ARG A 30 -38.22 2.52 -0.87
C ARG A 30 -37.07 1.93 -0.04
N LYS A 31 -36.28 1.01 -0.60
CA LYS A 31 -35.11 0.42 0.06
C LYS A 31 -33.85 1.19 -0.33
N ARG A 32 -33.00 1.52 0.65
CA ARG A 32 -31.68 2.13 0.41
C ARG A 32 -30.79 1.15 -0.36
N LYS A 33 -30.20 1.59 -1.47
CA LYS A 33 -29.17 0.82 -2.20
C LYS A 33 -27.92 0.69 -1.31
N ARG A 34 -27.37 -0.52 -1.21
CA ARG A 34 -26.11 -0.78 -0.49
C ARG A 34 -24.93 -0.29 -1.35
N LYS A 35 -24.27 0.78 -0.93
CA LYS A 35 -23.09 1.37 -1.59
C LYS A 35 -21.91 1.36 -0.63
N GLU A 36 -21.26 0.20 -0.48
CA GLU A 36 -20.21 0.00 0.53
C GLU A 36 -19.00 0.93 0.34
N GLU A 37 -18.66 1.26 -0.89
CA GLU A 37 -17.54 2.16 -1.23
C GLU A 37 -17.78 3.58 -0.73
N SER A 38 -19.05 4.00 -0.66
CA SER A 38 -19.45 5.32 -0.17
C SER A 38 -19.42 5.41 1.35
N TRP A 39 -19.34 4.27 2.06
CA TRP A 39 -19.29 4.26 3.51
C TRP A 39 -18.00 4.91 4.01
N LYS A 40 -18.13 5.85 4.94
CA LYS A 40 -17.00 6.66 5.46
C LYS A 40 -15.81 5.79 5.90
N GLN A 41 -16.08 4.66 6.57
CA GLN A 41 -15.04 3.75 7.04
C GLN A 41 -14.31 3.04 5.89
N ASN A 42 -15.04 2.58 4.88
CA ASN A 42 -14.47 1.90 3.71
C ASN A 42 -13.67 2.87 2.85
N LYS A 43 -14.20 4.08 2.61
CA LYS A 43 -13.48 5.15 1.93
C LYS A 43 -12.19 5.51 2.66
N ALA A 44 -12.24 5.71 3.98
CA ALA A 44 -11.05 6.01 4.79
C ALA A 44 -10.05 4.83 4.82
N LYS A 45 -10.51 3.58 4.85
CA LYS A 45 -9.66 2.39 4.77
C LYS A 45 -8.95 2.33 3.41
N SER A 46 -9.69 2.52 2.32
CA SER A 46 -9.14 2.54 0.96
C SER A 46 -8.08 3.64 0.79
N LEU A 47 -8.40 4.88 1.19
CA LEU A 47 -7.45 6.00 1.14
C LEU A 47 -6.20 5.75 1.99
N ARG A 48 -6.36 5.21 3.21
CA ARG A 48 -5.24 4.85 4.07
C ARG A 48 -4.34 3.80 3.43
N ASN A 49 -4.91 2.75 2.86
CA ASN A 49 -4.14 1.70 2.22
C ASN A 49 -3.44 2.20 0.95
N ALA A 50 -4.02 3.16 0.25
CA ALA A 50 -3.40 3.84 -0.89
C ALA A 50 -2.40 4.94 -0.49
N GLY A 51 -2.16 5.15 0.80
CA GLY A 51 -1.25 6.19 1.29
C GLY A 51 -1.74 7.63 1.06
N LYS A 52 -3.03 7.83 0.73
CA LYS A 52 -3.62 9.14 0.46
C LYS A 52 -4.09 9.81 1.75
N SER A 53 -4.34 11.11 1.69
CA SER A 53 -4.93 11.83 2.81
C SER A 53 -6.34 11.32 3.11
N TYR A 54 -6.71 11.28 4.40
CA TYR A 54 -8.05 10.87 4.81
C TYR A 54 -8.42 11.49 6.16
N ILE A 55 -9.73 11.54 6.43
CA ILE A 55 -10.26 11.99 7.71
C ILE A 55 -10.52 10.75 8.58
N ASN A 56 -9.96 10.72 9.79
CA ASN A 56 -10.18 9.61 10.71
C ASN A 56 -11.53 9.74 11.45
N MET A 57 -11.90 8.73 12.25
CA MET A 57 -13.14 8.75 13.04
C MET A 57 -13.20 9.87 14.09
N LYS A 58 -12.05 10.49 14.43
CA LYS A 58 -11.94 11.64 15.33
C LYS A 58 -11.96 12.98 14.58
N ASN A 59 -12.42 12.99 13.32
CA ASN A 59 -12.42 14.15 12.42
C ASN A 59 -11.06 14.83 12.21
N LYS A 60 -9.95 14.12 12.46
CA LYS A 60 -8.60 14.63 12.18
C LYS A 60 -8.17 14.23 10.77
N THR A 61 -7.72 15.21 10.00
CA THR A 61 -7.07 14.99 8.70
C THR A 61 -5.70 14.35 8.90
N ILE A 62 -5.48 13.23 8.23
CA ILE A 62 -4.20 12.54 8.14
C ILE A 62 -3.59 12.89 6.80
N ASN A 63 -2.35 13.36 6.83
CA ASN A 63 -1.59 13.75 5.65
C ASN A 63 -1.30 12.54 4.74
N PRO A 64 -1.16 12.77 3.42
CA PRO A 64 -0.74 11.71 2.53
C PRO A 64 0.69 11.27 2.85
N ARG A 65 1.00 10.04 2.47
CA ARG A 65 2.35 9.48 2.49
C ARG A 65 3.17 10.13 1.40
N SER A 66 4.46 10.28 1.64
CA SER A 66 5.40 10.79 0.65
C SER A 66 6.80 10.24 0.91
N VAL A 67 7.61 10.12 -0.14
CA VAL A 67 9.01 9.72 -0.01
C VAL A 67 9.72 10.67 0.93
N GLN A 68 10.26 10.14 2.03
CA GLN A 68 10.97 10.94 3.02
C GLN A 68 12.43 11.14 2.61
N LEU A 69 13.14 12.03 3.31
CA LEU A 69 14.59 12.16 3.15
C LEU A 69 15.28 10.79 3.31
N PRO A 70 16.25 10.48 2.43
CA PRO A 70 16.91 9.17 2.45
C PRO A 70 17.76 8.99 3.71
N CYS A 71 18.47 7.87 3.80
CA CYS A 71 19.49 7.74 4.83
C CYS A 71 20.57 8.82 4.65
N GLY A 72 21.09 9.36 5.76
CA GLY A 72 22.10 10.42 5.74
C GLY A 72 23.43 9.98 5.14
N ILE A 73 24.35 10.93 5.01
CA ILE A 73 25.69 10.77 4.40
C ILE A 73 26.51 9.65 5.08
N GLN A 74 26.31 9.44 6.38
CA GLN A 74 26.96 8.39 7.17
C GLN A 74 26.45 6.97 6.88
N CYS A 75 25.64 6.77 5.84
CA CYS A 75 25.17 5.45 5.46
C CYS A 75 26.31 4.54 4.99
N ARG A 76 26.64 3.53 5.81
CA ARG A 76 27.63 2.48 5.47
C ARG A 76 27.37 1.78 4.14
N LEU A 77 26.09 1.62 3.76
CA LEU A 77 25.69 0.96 2.52
C LEU A 77 25.61 1.89 1.32
N LYS A 78 25.88 3.19 1.50
CA LYS A 78 25.87 4.23 0.46
C LYS A 78 24.59 4.22 -0.38
N CYS A 79 23.43 4.03 0.24
CA CYS A 79 22.17 3.79 -0.48
C CYS A 79 21.79 4.92 -1.44
N CYS A 80 22.04 6.18 -1.07
CA CYS A 80 21.77 7.34 -1.92
C CYS A 80 22.59 7.38 -3.22
N LYS A 81 23.72 6.65 -3.28
CA LYS A 81 24.51 6.51 -4.50
C LYS A 81 24.02 5.37 -5.39
N LYS A 82 23.24 4.44 -4.83
CA LYS A 82 22.78 3.23 -5.52
C LYS A 82 21.38 3.39 -6.12
N ILE A 83 20.54 4.20 -5.47
CA ILE A 83 19.15 4.39 -5.88
C ILE A 83 18.89 5.90 -5.94
N THR A 84 18.48 6.38 -7.11
CA THR A 84 18.21 7.79 -7.37
C THR A 84 16.87 8.24 -6.74
N ALA A 85 16.64 9.55 -6.67
CA ALA A 85 15.37 10.08 -6.14
C ALA A 85 14.16 9.60 -6.96
N ASP A 86 14.28 9.56 -8.29
CA ASP A 86 13.20 9.13 -9.18
C ASP A 86 12.90 7.64 -9.00
N GLN A 87 13.92 6.79 -8.93
CA GLN A 87 13.75 5.37 -8.64
C GLN A 87 13.07 5.14 -7.29
N ARG A 88 13.39 5.95 -6.26
CA ARG A 88 12.69 5.90 -4.96
C ARG A 88 11.23 6.26 -5.09
N GLN A 89 10.90 7.26 -5.91
CA GLN A 89 9.53 7.66 -6.18
C GLN A 89 8.77 6.54 -6.90
N THR A 90 9.36 5.92 -7.91
CA THR A 90 8.77 4.76 -8.60
C THR A 90 8.49 3.61 -7.62
N ILE A 91 9.45 3.25 -6.76
CA ILE A 91 9.27 2.21 -5.75
C ILE A 91 8.14 2.56 -4.78
N PHE A 92 8.09 3.82 -4.35
CA PHE A 92 7.05 4.31 -3.45
C PHE A 92 5.66 4.21 -4.09
N ASP A 93 5.53 4.67 -5.34
CA ASP A 93 4.27 4.63 -6.08
C ASP A 93 3.82 3.19 -6.32
N MET A 94 4.73 2.31 -6.73
CA MET A 94 4.45 0.87 -6.86
C MET A 94 3.90 0.27 -5.56
N TYR A 95 4.50 0.59 -4.41
CA TYR A 95 4.08 0.06 -3.12
C TYR A 95 2.70 0.58 -2.67
N TRP A 96 2.45 1.88 -2.79
CA TRP A 96 1.18 2.47 -2.33
C TRP A 96 0.03 2.25 -3.32
N ASN A 97 0.31 2.10 -4.62
CA ASN A 97 -0.70 1.74 -5.62
C ASN A 97 -1.27 0.33 -5.43
N LEU A 98 -0.61 -0.56 -4.67
CA LEU A 98 -1.17 -1.87 -4.31
C LEU A 98 -2.53 -1.74 -3.60
N GLY A 99 -2.74 -0.69 -2.79
CA GLY A 99 -4.04 -0.40 -2.16
C GLY A 99 -4.57 -1.45 -1.17
N GLN A 100 -3.87 -2.56 -0.97
CA GLN A 100 -4.26 -3.67 -0.13
C GLN A 100 -3.14 -4.04 0.85
N VAL A 101 -3.51 -4.26 2.11
CA VAL A 101 -2.56 -4.51 3.19
C VAL A 101 -1.79 -5.82 2.98
N ASP A 102 -2.44 -6.87 2.46
CA ASP A 102 -1.78 -8.16 2.25
C ASP A 102 -0.81 -8.13 1.07
N ALA A 103 -1.15 -7.44 -0.01
CA ALA A 103 -0.23 -7.18 -1.11
C ALA A 103 0.99 -6.35 -0.64
N GLN A 104 0.76 -5.31 0.16
CA GLN A 104 1.84 -4.50 0.74
C GLN A 104 2.76 -5.30 1.66
N ARG A 105 2.20 -6.17 2.50
CA ARG A 105 3.00 -7.05 3.36
C ARG A 105 3.81 -8.05 2.53
N SER A 106 3.23 -8.60 1.47
CA SER A 106 3.90 -9.51 0.54
C SER A 106 5.06 -8.81 -0.18
N PHE A 107 4.87 -7.55 -0.60
CA PHE A 107 5.94 -6.72 -1.14
C PHE A 107 7.08 -6.51 -0.14
N ILE A 108 6.77 -6.18 1.12
CA ILE A 108 7.80 -6.02 2.16
C ILE A 108 8.54 -7.34 2.40
N MET A 109 7.81 -8.46 2.40
CA MET A 109 8.38 -9.79 2.57
C MET A 109 9.36 -10.14 1.43
N SER A 110 9.01 -9.89 0.18
CA SER A 110 9.90 -10.15 -0.96
C SER A 110 11.17 -9.27 -0.93
N CYS A 111 11.07 -8.09 -0.33
CA CYS A 111 12.20 -7.18 -0.13
C CYS A 111 13.10 -7.56 1.07
N MET A 112 12.78 -8.61 1.83
CA MET A 112 13.51 -9.02 3.03
C MET A 112 14.19 -10.37 2.86
N THR A 113 15.46 -10.47 3.27
CA THR A 113 16.17 -11.76 3.34
C THR A 113 16.79 -11.99 4.71
N ASN A 114 16.96 -13.26 5.09
CA ASN A 114 17.70 -13.64 6.30
C ASN A 114 19.19 -13.41 6.12
N ILE A 115 19.82 -12.77 7.10
CA ILE A 115 21.28 -12.71 7.19
C ILE A 115 21.72 -13.89 8.05
N ASN A 116 22.23 -14.94 7.40
CA ASN A 116 22.80 -16.08 8.10
C ASN A 116 24.28 -15.81 8.36
N PRO A 117 24.71 -15.63 9.63
CA PRO A 117 26.12 -15.49 9.94
C PRO A 117 26.85 -16.81 9.68
N LYS A 118 28.11 -16.74 9.22
CA LYS A 118 28.94 -17.92 8.95
C LYS A 118 29.11 -18.81 10.19
N TYR A 119 29.20 -18.17 11.37
CA TYR A 119 29.28 -18.84 12.66
C TYR A 119 28.24 -18.25 13.61
N LYS A 120 27.55 -19.10 14.35
CA LYS A 120 26.60 -18.71 15.41
C LYS A 120 26.88 -19.57 16.64
N TYR A 121 27.51 -18.98 17.64
CA TYR A 121 27.74 -19.63 18.94
C TYR A 121 26.67 -19.14 19.90
N THR A 122 25.72 -20.00 20.28
CA THR A 122 24.71 -19.66 21.28
C THR A 122 24.36 -20.88 22.13
N ASN A 123 24.62 -20.79 23.45
CA ASN A 123 24.20 -21.79 24.45
C ASN A 123 22.79 -21.49 25.01
N ALA A 124 22.07 -20.55 24.41
CA ALA A 124 20.76 -20.14 24.87
C ALA A 124 19.68 -21.12 24.38
N SER A 125 18.74 -21.48 25.26
CA SER A 125 17.57 -22.30 24.90
C SER A 125 16.71 -21.64 23.81
N ASN A 126 16.60 -20.30 23.83
CA ASN A 126 15.94 -19.53 22.76
C ASN A 126 16.89 -18.47 22.17
N PRO A 127 17.72 -18.82 21.17
CA PRO A 127 18.65 -17.89 20.56
C PRO A 127 17.94 -16.72 19.89
N ARG A 128 18.57 -15.54 19.91
CA ARG A 128 18.08 -14.42 19.11
C ARG A 128 18.02 -14.83 17.63
N ASN A 129 16.89 -14.49 17.03
CA ASN A 129 16.67 -14.64 15.61
C ASN A 129 17.67 -13.82 14.79
N CYS A 130 18.03 -14.33 13.61
CA CYS A 130 18.93 -13.65 12.69
C CYS A 130 18.41 -12.27 12.28
N ASN A 131 19.36 -11.37 11.99
CA ASN A 131 19.04 -10.07 11.41
C ASN A 131 18.50 -10.24 9.99
N LYS A 132 17.69 -9.28 9.54
CA LYS A 132 17.15 -9.26 8.17
C LYS A 132 17.90 -8.21 7.35
N ALA A 133 18.21 -8.53 6.10
CA ALA A 133 18.66 -7.59 5.10
C ALA A 133 17.44 -7.06 4.31
N PHE A 134 17.55 -5.83 3.83
CA PHE A 134 16.51 -5.17 3.04
C PHE A 134 17.07 -4.88 1.66
N HIS A 135 16.23 -5.08 0.65
CA HIS A 135 16.59 -4.88 -0.75
C HIS A 135 15.46 -4.17 -1.48
N PHE A 136 15.80 -3.50 -2.57
CA PHE A 136 14.85 -3.05 -3.57
C PHE A 136 15.24 -3.60 -4.92
N VAL A 137 14.25 -3.98 -5.73
CA VAL A 137 14.48 -4.35 -7.12
C VAL A 137 14.43 -3.08 -7.95
N VAL A 138 15.55 -2.74 -8.58
CA VAL A 138 15.71 -1.58 -9.46
C VAL A 138 16.28 -2.11 -10.77
N GLU A 139 15.62 -1.83 -11.89
CA GLU A 139 16.08 -2.28 -13.23
C GLU A 139 16.36 -3.80 -13.29
N GLY A 140 15.54 -4.60 -12.61
CA GLY A 140 15.68 -6.06 -12.54
C GLY A 140 16.78 -6.56 -11.58
N GLN A 141 17.55 -5.66 -10.96
CA GLN A 141 18.62 -6.01 -10.03
C GLN A 141 18.21 -5.78 -8.57
N SER A 142 18.53 -6.73 -7.70
CA SER A 142 18.28 -6.62 -6.27
C SER A 142 19.39 -5.82 -5.59
N VAL A 143 19.07 -4.60 -5.17
CA VAL A 143 19.99 -3.65 -4.55
C VAL A 143 19.81 -3.65 -3.04
N ARG A 144 20.85 -4.06 -2.30
CA ARG A 144 20.83 -4.04 -0.83
C ARG A 144 20.89 -2.62 -0.27
N VAL A 145 19.95 -2.31 0.63
CA VAL A 145 19.81 -1.03 1.32
C VAL A 145 19.79 -1.16 2.84
N CYS A 146 19.98 -0.05 3.55
CA CYS A 146 19.84 -0.02 5.00
C CYS A 146 18.37 0.10 5.40
N LYS A 147 18.04 -0.37 6.61
CA LYS A 147 16.69 -0.32 7.15
C LYS A 147 16.08 1.09 7.16
N THR A 148 16.88 2.10 7.49
CA THR A 148 16.43 3.51 7.51
C THR A 148 16.03 3.99 6.13
N PHE A 149 16.83 3.68 5.10
CA PHE A 149 16.50 4.02 3.72
C PHE A 149 15.22 3.33 3.27
N PHE A 150 15.06 2.03 3.58
CA PHE A 150 13.84 1.27 3.26
C PHE A 150 12.59 1.90 3.87
N ILE A 151 12.61 2.17 5.18
CA ILE A 151 11.51 2.79 5.93
C ILE A 151 11.17 4.18 5.36
N LYS A 152 12.18 5.00 5.08
CA LYS A 152 12.01 6.37 4.59
C LYS A 152 11.53 6.43 3.14
N THR A 153 11.99 5.51 2.29
CA THR A 153 11.52 5.42 0.91
C THR A 153 10.05 5.04 0.84
N LEU A 154 9.57 4.10 1.68
CA LEU A 154 8.16 3.69 1.66
C LEU A 154 7.25 4.51 2.59
N ASP A 155 7.81 5.41 3.41
CA ASP A 155 7.13 6.11 4.50
C ASP A 155 6.30 5.20 5.42
N ILE A 156 6.91 4.08 5.82
CA ILE A 156 6.32 3.12 6.75
C ILE A 156 6.94 3.25 8.13
N SER A 157 6.29 2.67 9.14
CA SER A 157 6.90 2.52 10.46
C SER A 157 7.54 1.14 10.60
N ASP A 158 8.51 1.03 11.50
CA ASP A 158 9.15 -0.24 11.81
C ASP A 158 8.16 -1.31 12.31
N ARG A 159 7.02 -0.89 12.89
CA ARG A 159 5.95 -1.78 13.30
C ARG A 159 5.41 -2.63 12.14
N VAL A 160 5.35 -2.07 10.93
CA VAL A 160 4.88 -2.79 9.74
C VAL A 160 5.83 -3.95 9.44
N ILE A 161 7.14 -3.70 9.46
CA ILE A 161 8.18 -4.71 9.24
C ILE A 161 8.10 -5.82 10.30
N ARG A 162 7.94 -5.45 11.58
CA ARG A 162 7.77 -6.44 12.67
C ARG A 162 6.52 -7.28 12.49
N THR A 163 5.43 -6.67 12.05
CA THR A 163 4.15 -7.35 11.80
C THR A 163 4.25 -8.34 10.65
N VAL A 164 4.93 -7.96 9.56
CA VAL A 164 5.22 -8.89 8.46
C VAL A 164 6.00 -10.08 9.00
N ARG A 165 7.07 -9.82 9.76
CA ARG A 165 7.89 -10.87 10.35
C ARG A 165 7.12 -11.81 11.30
N SER A 166 6.19 -11.30 12.09
CA SER A 166 5.39 -12.12 13.01
C SER A 166 4.28 -12.91 12.33
N LYS A 167 3.92 -12.53 11.09
CA LYS A 167 2.86 -13.17 10.29
C LYS A 167 3.41 -14.16 9.25
N ILE A 168 4.73 -14.27 9.14
CA ILE A 168 5.37 -15.25 8.29
C ILE A 168 5.42 -16.56 9.06
N ASP A 169 4.86 -17.60 8.46
CA ASP A 169 4.91 -18.96 8.97
C ASP A 169 6.29 -19.61 8.71
N GLU A 170 6.54 -20.77 9.31
CA GLU A 170 7.80 -21.53 9.17
C GLU A 170 8.13 -21.83 7.70
N HIS A 171 7.10 -22.04 6.89
CA HIS A 171 7.21 -22.30 5.44
C HIS A 171 7.41 -21.04 4.59
N GLY A 172 7.53 -19.86 5.20
CA GLY A 172 7.67 -18.61 4.45
C GLY A 172 6.38 -18.16 3.77
N ILE A 173 5.23 -18.53 4.32
CA ILE A 173 3.91 -18.11 3.82
C ILE A 173 3.37 -17.01 4.73
N LEU A 174 2.81 -15.96 4.14
CA LEU A 174 2.25 -14.84 4.88
C LEU A 174 0.78 -15.10 5.24
N ALA A 175 0.44 -14.99 6.53
CA ALA A 175 -0.93 -15.11 6.99
C ALA A 175 -1.84 -13.96 6.48
N GLN A 176 -3.06 -14.31 6.06
CA GLN A 176 -4.08 -13.38 5.56
C GLN A 176 -4.49 -12.31 6.60
N ASP A 177 -4.97 -11.14 6.15
CA ASP A 177 -5.55 -10.13 7.04
C ASP A 177 -6.99 -10.47 7.44
N LEU A 178 -7.15 -10.97 8.67
CA LEU A 178 -8.45 -11.32 9.25
C LEU A 178 -9.10 -10.16 10.03
N ARG A 179 -8.78 -8.90 9.71
CA ARG A 179 -9.34 -7.75 10.44
C ARG A 179 -10.83 -7.62 10.17
N GLY A 180 -11.63 -7.56 11.23
CA GLY A 180 -13.08 -7.54 11.12
C GLY A 180 -13.69 -8.90 10.78
N GLN A 181 -12.87 -9.96 10.69
CA GLN A 181 -13.32 -11.34 10.57
C GLN A 181 -13.06 -12.04 11.90
N HIS A 182 -14.13 -12.43 12.59
CA HIS A 182 -14.03 -13.20 13.83
C HIS A 182 -15.04 -14.35 13.83
N ASN A 183 -14.66 -15.46 14.45
CA ASN A 183 -15.50 -16.66 14.52
C ASN A 183 -16.56 -16.60 15.62
N ASN A 184 -16.68 -15.47 16.32
CA ASN A 184 -17.63 -15.30 17.43
C ASN A 184 -19.08 -15.10 16.96
N HIS A 185 -19.33 -14.98 15.66
CA HIS A 185 -20.69 -14.91 15.13
C HIS A 185 -21.29 -16.31 15.08
N ALA A 186 -22.51 -16.47 15.59
CA ALA A 186 -23.28 -17.69 15.43
C ALA A 186 -23.39 -18.02 13.93
N ARG A 187 -23.02 -19.25 13.57
CA ARG A 187 -23.15 -19.77 12.21
C ARG A 187 -24.18 -20.88 12.22
N VAL A 188 -25.00 -20.92 11.17
CA VAL A 188 -25.81 -22.09 10.88
C VAL A 188 -24.86 -23.28 10.65
N ASP A 189 -25.27 -24.47 11.10
CA ASP A 189 -24.46 -25.67 10.89
C ASP A 189 -24.17 -25.86 9.40
N LYS A 190 -22.94 -26.26 9.07
CA LYS A 190 -22.49 -26.43 7.69
C LYS A 190 -23.32 -27.46 6.93
N GLN A 191 -23.87 -28.45 7.65
CA GLN A 191 -24.74 -29.48 7.08
C GLN A 191 -26.04 -28.89 6.52
N LEU A 192 -26.58 -27.83 7.14
CA LEU A 192 -27.84 -27.20 6.73
C LEU A 192 -27.69 -26.16 5.60
N LEU A 193 -26.45 -25.86 5.18
CA LEU A 193 -26.17 -24.90 4.10
C LEU A 193 -26.02 -25.57 2.73
N ASN A 194 -25.90 -26.90 2.71
CA ASN A 194 -25.65 -27.69 1.50
C ASN A 194 -26.91 -28.43 0.99
N ASP A 195 -28.03 -28.30 1.68
CA ASP A 195 -29.37 -28.73 1.26
C ASP A 195 -30.14 -27.55 0.62
#